data_AF-I3XSB0-F1
#
_entry.id   AF-I3XSB0-F1
#
_cell.length_a   1.000
_cell.length_b   1.000
_cell.length_c   1.000
_cell.angle_alpha   90.00
_cell.angle_beta   90.00
_cell.angle_gamma   90.00
#
_symmetry.space_group_name_H-M   'P 1'
#
loop_
_entity.id
_entity.type
_entity.pdbx_description
1 polymer ?
#
loop_
_entity_poly.entity_id
_entity_poly.type
_entity_poly.pdbx_seq_one_letter_code
_entity_poly.pdbx_strand_id
1 'polypeptide(L)'
;MQGVFDNIVDKVFNGDLYTVFKPLDLQLHGYHSKDNIVLNIPNRRSRRIEFGLLEVVTESSSESVDWRLKLNGISVTKEFKPHYMVRYKDRLISKFVYDVTSLLNTEESMRREWVNLTVKHEGGSPVKLRKIQLATLYEDTDASTSLKYWTGLLVLYPGESYPLAKCKNIGGHGIRISSYIPQRTSRLIMLINGMRYELTSPYTEGFEEYIINNINTSLGDDTIALVNEGEGGAIITSSIILYSIRMPIPVIEVEDINASRVGGQLKIIVSLMNKGESSPDFIVFTVLHKGSMLTSMKINKPLKSSERSISELVVPGIVKTGEPITLRIVWSKLSRTWFTEKQILVP
;
A
#
# COMPACT_ATOMS: atom_id res chain seq x y z
N MET A 1 6.24 26.96 12.99
CA MET A 1 6.00 26.06 11.85
C MET A 1 7.07 26.29 10.81
N GLN A 2 7.69 25.22 10.29
CA GLN A 2 8.68 25.30 9.23
C GLN A 2 8.42 24.21 8.19
N GLY A 3 8.79 24.50 6.93
CA GLY A 3 8.68 23.58 5.81
C GLY A 3 7.52 23.88 4.86
N VAL A 4 7.56 23.25 3.69
CA VAL A 4 6.55 23.37 2.62
C VAL A 4 5.75 22.07 2.56
N PHE A 5 4.44 22.19 2.38
CA PHE A 5 3.52 21.05 2.34
C PHE A 5 2.41 21.34 1.31
N ASP A 6 2.60 20.83 0.11
CA ASP A 6 1.79 21.21 -1.05
C ASP A 6 0.74 20.17 -1.36
N ASN A 7 -0.44 20.61 -1.79
CA ASN A 7 -1.40 19.75 -2.44
C ASN A 7 -1.00 19.58 -3.91
N ILE A 8 -0.50 18.40 -4.27
CA ILE A 8 -0.01 18.12 -5.63
C ILE A 8 -1.03 17.37 -6.49
N VAL A 9 -2.07 16.80 -5.88
CA VAL A 9 -3.15 16.09 -6.58
C VAL A 9 -4.46 16.38 -5.90
N ASP A 10 -5.44 16.89 -6.64
CA ASP A 10 -6.84 17.01 -6.22
C ASP A 10 -7.70 16.65 -7.44
N LYS A 11 -7.97 15.35 -7.63
CA LYS A 11 -8.60 14.83 -8.85
C LYS A 11 -9.34 13.53 -8.58
N VAL A 12 -10.38 13.28 -9.38
CA VAL A 12 -11.03 11.98 -9.52
C VAL A 12 -10.46 11.24 -10.73
N PHE A 13 -10.08 9.98 -10.53
CA PHE A 13 -9.50 9.10 -11.53
C PHE A 13 -10.42 7.89 -11.77
N ASN A 14 -10.32 7.30 -12.97
CA ASN A 14 -10.98 6.03 -13.30
C ASN A 14 -9.99 4.90 -13.07
N GLY A 15 -9.92 4.45 -11.82
CA GLY A 15 -8.96 3.44 -11.43
C GLY A 15 -8.90 3.19 -9.94
N ASP A 16 -7.97 2.32 -9.56
CA ASP A 16 -7.76 1.85 -8.20
C ASP A 16 -6.41 2.35 -7.66
N LEU A 17 -6.44 2.96 -6.49
CA LEU A 17 -5.24 3.44 -5.80
C LEU A 17 -4.60 2.32 -4.99
N TYR A 18 -3.31 2.13 -5.21
CA TYR A 18 -2.46 1.32 -4.38
C TYR A 18 -1.26 2.11 -3.89
N THR A 19 -0.87 1.87 -2.65
CA THR A 19 0.22 2.57 -2.00
C THR A 19 1.09 1.57 -1.27
N VAL A 20 2.41 1.72 -1.43
CA VAL A 20 3.44 0.96 -0.74
C VAL A 20 4.21 1.94 0.12
N PHE A 21 4.29 1.66 1.41
CA PHE A 21 5.14 2.38 2.34
C PHE A 21 6.22 1.45 2.87
N LYS A 22 7.46 1.93 2.93
CA LYS A 22 8.57 1.25 3.58
C LYS A 22 9.29 2.20 4.53
N PRO A 23 9.23 1.95 5.85
CA PRO A 23 10.13 2.59 6.80
C PRO A 23 11.53 2.02 6.59
N LEU A 24 12.55 2.86 6.66
CA LEU A 24 13.94 2.45 6.45
C LEU A 24 14.84 3.04 7.53
N ASP A 25 15.89 2.29 7.85
CA ASP A 25 17.03 2.77 8.65
C ASP A 25 18.35 2.48 7.94
N LEU A 26 18.37 2.69 6.62
CA LEU A 26 19.46 2.26 5.76
C LEU A 26 20.48 3.38 5.58
N GLN A 27 21.71 3.18 6.07
CA GLN A 27 22.81 4.11 5.84
C GLN A 27 23.64 3.68 4.62
N LEU A 28 23.82 4.62 3.68
CA LEU A 28 24.71 4.47 2.54
C LEU A 28 25.96 5.32 2.73
N HIS A 29 27.11 4.76 2.35
CA HIS A 29 28.44 5.37 2.45
C HIS A 29 29.42 4.62 1.53
N GLY A 30 30.70 5.02 1.50
CA GLY A 30 31.68 4.45 0.55
C GLY A 30 31.78 2.92 0.53
N TYR A 31 31.70 2.25 1.69
CA TYR A 31 31.76 0.78 1.80
C TYR A 31 30.40 0.09 1.60
N HIS A 32 29.30 0.81 1.78
CA HIS A 32 27.94 0.33 1.53
C HIS A 32 27.24 1.31 0.58
N SER A 33 27.72 1.36 -0.65
CA SER A 33 27.35 2.40 -1.61
C SER A 33 26.14 2.05 -2.46
N LYS A 34 25.55 0.86 -2.31
CA LYS A 34 24.41 0.43 -3.12
C LYS A 34 23.50 -0.53 -2.37
N ASP A 35 22.19 -0.33 -2.54
CA ASP A 35 21.16 -1.25 -2.09
C ASP A 35 20.05 -1.41 -3.13
N ASN A 36 19.28 -2.49 -3.04
CA ASN A 36 18.10 -2.76 -3.86
C ASN A 36 16.88 -2.96 -2.97
N ILE A 37 15.91 -2.07 -3.11
CA ILE A 37 14.71 -2.05 -2.29
C ILE A 37 13.53 -2.49 -3.16
N VAL A 38 12.99 -3.66 -2.84
CA VAL A 38 11.82 -4.24 -3.52
C VAL A 38 10.55 -3.59 -2.99
N LEU A 39 9.73 -3.01 -3.85
CA LEU A 39 8.38 -2.52 -3.53
C LEU A 39 7.36 -3.47 -4.15
N ASN A 40 6.64 -4.23 -3.32
CA ASN A 40 5.64 -5.17 -3.81
C ASN A 40 4.42 -4.41 -4.31
N ILE A 41 3.97 -4.70 -5.53
CA ILE A 41 2.78 -4.08 -6.12
C ILE A 41 1.83 -5.19 -6.60
N PRO A 42 0.51 -4.98 -6.62
CA PRO A 42 -0.41 -5.99 -7.12
C PRO A 42 -0.11 -6.34 -8.58
N ASN A 43 -0.47 -7.56 -8.97
CA ASN A 43 -0.44 -7.94 -10.37
C ASN A 43 -1.34 -7.02 -11.19
N ARG A 44 -0.71 -6.32 -12.12
CA ARG A 44 -1.35 -5.28 -12.94
C ARG A 44 -2.26 -5.85 -14.01
N ARG A 45 -2.08 -7.11 -14.41
CA ARG A 45 -2.83 -7.78 -15.49
C ARG A 45 -2.94 -6.91 -16.74
N SER A 46 -1.81 -6.34 -17.14
CA SER A 46 -1.71 -5.42 -18.29
C SER A 46 -2.43 -4.08 -18.13
N ARG A 47 -2.93 -3.72 -16.93
CA ARG A 47 -3.45 -2.39 -16.64
C ARG A 47 -2.31 -1.38 -16.58
N ARG A 48 -2.51 -0.27 -17.28
CA ARG A 48 -1.62 0.89 -17.22
C ARG A 48 -1.81 1.60 -15.89
N ILE A 49 -0.80 2.39 -15.54
CA ILE A 49 -0.86 3.30 -14.39
C ILE A 49 -1.13 4.69 -14.96
N GLU A 50 -2.21 5.33 -14.52
CA GLU A 50 -2.53 6.72 -14.89
C GLU A 50 -1.65 7.71 -14.11
N PHE A 51 -1.28 7.33 -12.88
CA PHE A 51 -0.49 8.15 -11.96
C PHE A 51 0.43 7.29 -11.11
N GLY A 52 1.73 7.58 -11.11
CA GLY A 52 2.74 6.92 -10.28
C GLY A 52 3.67 7.94 -9.65
N LEU A 53 3.70 8.00 -8.31
CA LEU A 53 4.54 8.94 -7.56
C LEU A 53 5.44 8.20 -6.58
N LEU A 54 6.75 8.34 -6.74
CA LEU A 54 7.77 7.82 -5.84
C LEU A 54 8.28 8.94 -4.93
N GLU A 55 8.16 8.74 -3.62
CA GLU A 55 8.75 9.58 -2.60
C GLU A 55 9.91 8.87 -1.91
N VAL A 56 11.02 9.59 -1.70
CA VAL A 56 12.15 9.11 -0.89
C VAL A 56 12.51 10.18 0.12
N VAL A 57 12.61 9.81 1.39
CA VAL A 57 13.09 10.70 2.46
C VAL A 57 14.44 10.21 2.96
N THR A 58 15.35 11.16 3.09
CA THR A 58 16.71 10.95 3.54
C THR A 58 17.06 11.88 4.68
N GLU A 59 18.09 11.49 5.41
CA GLU A 59 18.74 12.27 6.44
C GLU A 59 20.24 12.36 6.10
N SER A 60 20.77 13.58 6.06
CA SER A 60 22.17 13.87 5.72
C SER A 60 22.69 15.07 6.52
N SER A 61 24.01 15.27 6.49
CA SER A 61 24.67 16.49 6.98
C SER A 61 24.83 17.56 5.89
N SER A 62 24.71 17.17 4.62
CA SER A 62 24.85 18.04 3.44
C SER A 62 23.49 18.40 2.85
N GLU A 63 23.40 19.59 2.25
CA GLU A 63 22.23 20.07 1.48
C GLU A 63 22.06 19.36 0.14
N SER A 64 23.12 18.74 -0.39
CA SER A 64 23.06 17.85 -1.54
C SER A 64 23.15 16.39 -1.12
N VAL A 65 22.46 15.53 -1.86
CA VAL A 65 22.54 14.08 -1.72
C VAL A 65 23.06 13.52 -3.03
N ASP A 66 24.34 13.17 -3.06
CA ASP A 66 24.99 12.62 -4.25
C ASP A 66 24.67 11.12 -4.35
N TRP A 67 23.62 10.83 -5.12
CA TRP A 67 23.08 9.48 -5.28
C TRP A 67 22.40 9.28 -6.63
N ARG A 68 22.24 8.02 -7.03
CA ARG A 68 21.53 7.62 -8.22
C ARG A 68 20.44 6.63 -7.86
N LEU A 69 19.21 6.99 -8.20
CA LEU A 69 18.03 6.15 -8.06
C LEU A 69 17.69 5.55 -9.43
N LYS A 70 17.49 4.24 -9.46
CA LYS A 70 16.98 3.54 -10.63
C LYS A 70 15.75 2.72 -10.27
N LEU A 71 14.68 2.90 -11.04
CA LEU A 71 13.46 2.12 -10.95
C LEU A 71 13.47 1.06 -12.05
N ASN A 72 13.42 -0.22 -11.68
CA ASN A 72 13.52 -1.33 -12.63
C ASN A 72 14.72 -1.19 -13.60
N GLY A 73 15.85 -0.66 -13.11
CA GLY A 73 17.06 -0.43 -13.90
C GLY A 73 17.10 0.90 -14.67
N ILE A 74 15.99 1.63 -14.78
CA ILE A 74 15.90 2.91 -15.48
C ILE A 74 16.15 4.05 -14.50
N SER A 75 17.00 5.02 -14.86
CA SER A 75 17.33 6.16 -13.99
C SER A 75 16.11 7.05 -13.73
N VAL A 76 15.85 7.34 -12.45
CA VAL A 76 14.80 8.27 -12.00
C VAL A 76 15.40 9.65 -11.71
N THR A 77 16.61 9.66 -11.14
CA THR A 77 17.28 10.90 -10.74
C THR A 77 17.77 11.66 -11.96
N LYS A 78 17.24 12.86 -12.18
CA LYS A 78 17.79 13.85 -13.12
C LYS A 78 18.65 14.89 -12.40
N GLU A 79 18.35 15.19 -11.14
CA GLU A 79 19.03 16.18 -10.31
C GLU A 79 19.21 15.67 -8.87
N PHE A 80 20.30 16.09 -8.24
CA PHE A 80 20.67 15.72 -6.85
C PHE A 80 20.05 16.64 -5.79
N LYS A 81 19.25 17.63 -6.21
CA LYS A 81 18.60 18.58 -5.32
C LYS A 81 17.27 18.01 -4.80
N PRO A 82 17.01 18.04 -3.50
CA PRO A 82 15.72 17.63 -2.96
C PRO A 82 14.63 18.65 -3.33
N HIS A 83 13.40 18.15 -3.45
CA HIS A 83 12.22 19.00 -3.69
C HIS A 83 11.82 19.73 -2.41
N TYR A 84 12.02 19.07 -1.26
CA TYR A 84 11.77 19.64 0.06
C TYR A 84 12.96 19.35 0.97
N MET A 85 13.31 20.33 1.79
CA MET A 85 14.38 20.18 2.77
C MET A 85 13.99 20.94 4.04
N VAL A 86 14.24 20.33 5.19
CA VAL A 86 14.14 21.01 6.48
C VAL A 86 15.30 20.61 7.37
N ARG A 87 15.80 21.57 8.13
CA ARG A 87 16.79 21.31 9.18
C ARG A 87 16.05 20.89 10.44
N TYR A 88 16.40 19.72 10.98
CA TYR A 88 15.87 19.21 12.22
C TYR A 88 17.02 18.82 13.13
N LYS A 89 17.20 19.61 14.21
CA LYS A 89 18.42 19.57 15.04
C LYS A 89 19.67 19.77 14.15
N ASP A 90 20.67 18.91 14.28
CA ASP A 90 21.92 18.97 13.52
C ASP A 90 21.87 18.19 12.19
N ARG A 91 20.67 17.80 11.74
CA ARG A 91 20.49 16.97 10.54
C ARG A 91 19.61 17.68 9.51
N LEU A 92 19.87 17.42 8.24
CA LEU A 92 19.01 17.83 7.13
C LEU A 92 18.13 16.65 6.75
N ILE A 93 16.82 16.88 6.80
CA ILE A 93 15.82 15.94 6.29
C ILE A 93 15.46 16.41 4.89
N SER A 94 15.73 15.57 3.90
CA SER A 94 15.55 15.87 2.49
C SER A 94 14.57 14.90 1.88
N LYS A 95 13.59 15.43 1.14
CA LYS A 95 12.58 14.65 0.43
C LYS A 95 12.67 14.88 -1.07
N PHE A 96 12.60 13.77 -1.78
CA PHE A 96 12.60 13.70 -3.23
C PHE A 96 11.28 13.11 -3.69
N VAL A 97 10.67 13.73 -4.69
CA VAL A 97 9.37 13.33 -5.24
C VAL A 97 9.55 13.17 -6.74
N TYR A 98 9.22 12.01 -7.27
CA TYR A 98 9.40 11.71 -8.69
C TYR A 98 8.11 11.16 -9.27
N ASP A 99 7.66 11.76 -10.38
CA ASP A 99 6.69 11.12 -11.26
C ASP A 99 7.38 9.96 -11.99
N VAL A 100 6.90 8.75 -11.71
CA VAL A 100 7.41 7.49 -12.26
C VAL A 100 6.38 6.80 -13.15
N THR A 101 5.30 7.49 -13.52
CA THR A 101 4.17 6.95 -14.31
C THR A 101 4.65 6.27 -15.60
N SER A 102 5.48 6.95 -16.38
CA SER A 102 6.00 6.43 -17.66
C SER A 102 6.95 5.24 -17.45
N LEU A 103 7.80 5.28 -16.41
CA LEU A 103 8.75 4.23 -16.07
C LEU A 103 8.06 2.92 -15.66
N LEU A 104 6.91 3.05 -15.00
CA LEU A 104 6.10 1.91 -14.63
C LEU A 104 5.31 1.36 -15.83
N ASN A 105 5.00 2.15 -16.86
CA ASN A 105 4.24 1.71 -18.03
C ASN A 105 5.07 1.07 -19.16
N THR A 106 6.33 0.70 -18.91
CA THR A 106 7.11 -0.10 -19.88
C THR A 106 6.61 -1.55 -19.93
N GLU A 107 6.79 -2.23 -21.06
CA GLU A 107 6.35 -3.63 -21.23
C GLU A 107 6.92 -4.56 -20.16
N GLU A 108 8.19 -4.37 -19.80
CA GLU A 108 8.87 -5.15 -18.76
C GLU A 108 8.25 -4.89 -17.38
N SER A 109 8.01 -3.62 -17.03
CA SER A 109 7.43 -3.24 -15.74
C SER A 109 5.98 -3.71 -15.59
N MET A 110 5.18 -3.73 -16.66
CA MET A 110 3.78 -4.16 -16.63
C MET A 110 3.61 -5.66 -16.34
N ARG A 111 4.64 -6.48 -16.58
CA ARG A 111 4.61 -7.94 -16.32
C ARG A 111 5.03 -8.31 -14.90
N ARG A 112 5.47 -7.35 -14.08
CA ARG A 112 6.00 -7.60 -12.72
C ARG A 112 4.98 -7.27 -11.64
N GLU A 113 5.00 -8.06 -10.57
CA GLU A 113 4.26 -7.84 -9.32
C GLU A 113 5.12 -7.12 -8.25
N TRP A 114 6.18 -6.46 -8.71
CA TRP A 114 7.11 -5.73 -7.87
C TRP A 114 7.85 -4.68 -8.67
N VAL A 115 8.35 -3.68 -7.96
CA VAL A 115 9.20 -2.63 -8.49
C VAL A 115 10.53 -2.67 -7.73
N ASN A 116 11.64 -2.75 -8.45
CA ASN A 116 12.97 -2.69 -7.84
C ASN A 116 13.47 -1.24 -7.83
N LEU A 117 13.66 -0.65 -6.65
CA LEU A 117 14.38 0.60 -6.53
C LEU A 117 15.84 0.32 -6.15
N THR A 118 16.75 0.53 -7.09
CA THR A 118 18.18 0.55 -6.79
C THR A 118 18.57 1.93 -6.33
N VAL A 119 19.20 2.02 -5.15
CA VAL A 119 19.78 3.26 -4.62
C VAL A 119 21.29 3.09 -4.63
N LYS A 120 22.01 4.02 -5.26
CA LYS A 120 23.47 4.03 -5.30
C LYS A 120 23.99 5.37 -4.79
N HIS A 121 24.75 5.36 -3.71
CA HIS A 121 25.46 6.52 -3.19
C HIS A 121 26.72 6.78 -4.03
N GLU A 122 26.93 8.05 -4.39
CA GLU A 122 28.06 8.50 -5.22
C GLU A 122 28.88 9.61 -4.53
N GLY A 123 28.46 10.07 -3.35
CA GLY A 123 29.11 11.15 -2.59
C GLY A 123 30.16 10.70 -1.59
N GLY A 124 30.83 11.67 -0.97
CA GLY A 124 31.75 11.42 0.14
C GLY A 124 31.06 11.30 1.51
N SER A 125 29.96 12.02 1.71
CA SER A 125 29.24 12.09 2.99
C SER A 125 28.15 11.01 3.10
N PRO A 126 28.03 10.29 4.23
CA PRO A 126 26.98 9.30 4.41
C PRO A 126 25.57 9.89 4.29
N VAL A 127 24.65 9.08 3.77
CA VAL A 127 23.23 9.43 3.62
C VAL A 127 22.39 8.31 4.21
N LYS A 128 21.45 8.65 5.08
CA LYS A 128 20.55 7.68 5.70
C LYS A 128 19.18 7.75 5.03
N LEU A 129 18.75 6.67 4.40
CA LEU A 129 17.39 6.52 3.86
C LEU A 129 16.44 6.20 5.01
N ARG A 130 15.39 7.02 5.15
CA ARG A 130 14.43 6.94 6.25
C ARG A 130 13.07 6.40 5.82
N LYS A 131 12.68 6.67 4.57
CA LYS A 131 11.37 6.30 4.01
C LYS A 131 11.46 6.14 2.51
N ILE A 132 10.74 5.14 1.99
CA ILE A 132 10.27 5.12 0.60
C ILE A 132 8.76 4.97 0.60
N GLN A 133 8.08 5.71 -0.28
CA GLN A 133 6.66 5.53 -0.54
C GLN A 133 6.40 5.57 -2.04
N LEU A 134 5.62 4.62 -2.54
CA LEU A 134 5.16 4.59 -3.92
C LEU A 134 3.63 4.61 -3.91
N ALA A 135 3.04 5.63 -4.53
CA ALA A 135 1.61 5.69 -4.79
C ALA A 135 1.37 5.44 -6.29
N THR A 136 0.47 4.53 -6.62
CA THR A 136 0.13 4.17 -8.00
C THR A 136 -1.37 4.09 -8.17
N LEU A 137 -1.88 4.61 -9.28
CA LEU A 137 -3.26 4.51 -9.67
C LEU A 137 -3.38 3.69 -10.94
N TYR A 138 -3.97 2.50 -10.84
CA TYR A 138 -4.17 1.59 -11.96
C TYR A 138 -5.42 1.97 -12.72
N GLU A 139 -5.30 2.19 -14.02
CA GLU A 139 -6.45 2.45 -14.90
C GLU A 139 -7.39 1.24 -14.90
N ASP A 140 -8.65 1.47 -14.55
CA ASP A 140 -9.71 0.47 -14.65
C ASP A 140 -11.08 1.15 -14.69
N THR A 141 -11.97 0.69 -15.58
CA THR A 141 -13.31 1.25 -15.75
C THR A 141 -14.29 0.87 -14.64
N ASP A 142 -14.00 -0.22 -13.91
CA ASP A 142 -14.84 -0.69 -12.81
C ASP A 142 -14.52 0.02 -11.49
N ALA A 143 -13.51 0.90 -11.46
CA ALA A 143 -13.14 1.65 -10.27
C ALA A 143 -13.08 3.14 -10.52
N SER A 144 -13.46 3.91 -9.52
CA SER A 144 -13.24 5.35 -9.47
C SER A 144 -12.60 5.72 -8.15
N THR A 145 -11.49 6.46 -8.22
CA THR A 145 -10.78 6.95 -7.05
C THR A 145 -10.82 8.47 -7.00
N SER A 146 -11.40 9.03 -5.94
CA SER A 146 -11.17 10.44 -5.57
C SER A 146 -9.90 10.52 -4.73
N LEU A 147 -8.93 11.32 -5.13
CA LEU A 147 -7.61 11.41 -4.51
C LEU A 147 -7.24 12.86 -4.23
N LYS A 148 -6.90 13.13 -2.97
CA LYS A 148 -6.14 14.30 -2.55
C LYS A 148 -4.81 13.89 -1.95
N TYR A 149 -3.73 14.46 -2.46
CA TYR A 149 -2.37 14.09 -2.04
C TYR A 149 -1.57 15.33 -1.68
N TRP A 150 -1.29 15.47 -0.38
CA TRP A 150 -0.33 16.43 0.12
C TRP A 150 1.04 15.81 0.32
N THR A 151 2.07 16.51 -0.13
CA THR A 151 3.46 16.07 -0.07
C THR A 151 4.34 17.23 0.39
N GLY A 152 5.36 16.92 1.20
CA GLY A 152 6.33 17.92 1.63
C GLY A 152 7.10 17.46 2.86
N LEU A 153 7.55 18.43 3.65
CA LEU A 153 8.15 18.20 4.97
C LEU A 153 7.58 19.24 5.95
N LEU A 154 6.42 18.94 6.52
CA LEU A 154 5.77 19.81 7.50
C LEU A 154 6.34 19.54 8.89
N VAL A 155 6.95 20.56 9.51
CA VAL A 155 7.45 20.49 10.89
C VAL A 155 6.48 21.18 11.84
N LEU A 156 5.92 20.40 12.76
CA LEU A 156 5.01 20.83 13.81
C LEU A 156 5.70 20.77 15.17
N TYR A 157 5.99 21.93 15.77
CA TYR A 157 6.48 22.01 17.14
C TYR A 157 5.34 21.75 18.15
N PRO A 158 5.66 21.37 19.40
CA PRO A 158 4.66 21.24 20.47
C PRO A 158 3.71 22.45 20.53
N GLY A 159 2.41 22.19 20.56
CA GLY A 159 1.34 23.19 20.56
C GLY A 159 0.97 23.75 19.18
N GLU A 160 1.70 23.43 18.12
CA GLU A 160 1.38 23.92 16.77
C GLU A 160 0.32 23.07 16.07
N SER A 161 -0.53 23.76 15.31
CA SER A 161 -1.51 23.15 14.40
C SER A 161 -1.28 23.62 12.97
N TYR A 162 -1.48 22.73 12.01
CA TYR A 162 -1.52 23.05 10.59
C TYR A 162 -2.88 22.66 9.99
N PRO A 163 -3.68 23.62 9.51
CA PRO A 163 -4.88 23.31 8.77
C PRO A 163 -4.51 22.79 7.38
N LEU A 164 -5.06 21.64 7.01
CA LEU A 164 -5.14 21.26 5.60
C LEU A 164 -6.30 22.04 4.97
N ALA A 165 -6.18 22.40 3.69
CA ALA A 165 -7.20 23.16 2.98
C ALA A 165 -8.59 22.52 3.13
N LYS A 166 -9.65 23.34 3.21
CA LYS A 166 -11.04 22.85 3.24
C LYS A 166 -11.28 21.91 2.07
N CYS A 167 -11.70 20.69 2.38
CA CYS A 167 -11.92 19.68 1.36
C CYS A 167 -13.41 19.59 1.07
N LYS A 168 -13.82 20.09 -0.11
CA LYS A 168 -15.16 19.87 -0.64
C LYS A 168 -15.42 18.37 -0.76
N ASN A 169 -16.45 17.90 -0.06
CA ASN A 169 -17.02 16.57 -0.25
C ASN A 169 -15.94 15.47 -0.16
N ILE A 170 -15.32 15.32 1.02
CA ILE A 170 -14.22 14.36 1.23
C ILE A 170 -14.62 12.96 0.80
N GLY A 171 -15.89 12.60 0.99
CA GLY A 171 -16.52 11.36 0.53
C GLY A 171 -15.51 10.24 0.39
N GLY A 172 -14.83 9.86 1.49
CA GLY A 172 -13.55 9.17 1.49
C GLY A 172 -13.49 8.07 2.54
N HIS A 173 -13.10 6.87 2.12
CA HIS A 173 -13.07 5.70 3.00
C HIS A 173 -11.74 5.56 3.76
N GLY A 174 -10.70 6.36 3.47
CA GLY A 174 -9.48 6.36 4.28
C GLY A 174 -8.50 7.52 4.09
N ILE A 175 -7.66 7.72 5.10
CA ILE A 175 -6.51 8.62 5.12
C ILE A 175 -5.25 7.82 5.45
N ARG A 176 -4.17 8.08 4.72
CA ARG A 176 -2.82 7.61 5.05
C ARG A 176 -1.92 8.79 5.34
N ILE A 177 -1.16 8.72 6.43
CA ILE A 177 -0.27 9.79 6.88
C ILE A 177 1.08 9.15 7.10
N SER A 178 2.13 9.78 6.56
CA SER A 178 3.49 9.34 6.86
C SER A 178 4.25 10.40 7.61
N SER A 179 4.64 10.08 8.85
CA SER A 179 5.26 11.03 9.77
C SER A 179 6.38 10.40 10.60
N TYR A 180 7.33 11.23 10.99
CA TYR A 180 8.37 10.93 11.95
C TYR A 180 7.99 11.54 13.31
N ILE A 181 7.76 10.70 14.31
CA ILE A 181 7.42 11.09 15.67
C ILE A 181 8.61 10.72 16.58
N PRO A 182 9.44 11.70 17.00
CA PRO A 182 10.77 11.45 17.57
C PRO A 182 10.77 10.90 19.01
N GLN A 183 9.68 11.08 19.76
CA GLN A 183 9.62 10.77 21.18
C GLN A 183 8.25 10.22 21.57
N ARG A 184 8.21 9.36 22.59
CA ARG A 184 6.95 8.82 23.13
C ARG A 184 6.03 9.88 23.73
N THR A 185 6.61 11.01 24.14
CA THR A 185 5.87 12.17 24.66
C THR A 185 5.35 13.09 23.55
N SER A 186 5.75 12.90 22.29
CA SER A 186 5.16 13.58 21.13
C SER A 186 3.83 12.90 20.78
N ARG A 187 2.81 13.69 20.42
CA ARG A 187 1.48 13.19 20.04
C ARG A 187 1.00 13.91 18.80
N LEU A 188 0.96 13.20 17.68
CA LEU A 188 0.37 13.74 16.45
C LEU A 188 -1.12 13.45 16.45
N ILE A 189 -1.91 14.50 16.34
CA ILE A 189 -3.36 14.42 16.31
C ILE A 189 -3.83 14.88 14.94
N MET A 190 -4.69 14.08 14.32
CA MET A 190 -5.49 14.52 13.19
C MET A 190 -6.88 14.90 13.68
N LEU A 191 -7.29 16.13 13.38
CA LEU A 191 -8.64 16.63 13.63
C LEU A 191 -9.40 16.61 12.30
N ILE A 192 -10.57 15.97 12.26
CA ILE A 192 -11.48 15.96 11.11
C ILE A 192 -12.84 16.39 11.60
N ASN A 193 -13.31 17.59 11.22
CA ASN A 193 -14.56 18.17 11.72
C ASN A 193 -14.68 18.17 13.26
N GLY A 194 -13.56 18.38 13.95
CA GLY A 194 -13.49 18.29 15.42
C GLY A 194 -13.41 16.88 15.98
N MET A 195 -13.62 15.83 15.18
CA MET A 195 -13.33 14.44 15.57
C MET A 195 -11.82 14.24 15.66
N ARG A 196 -11.39 13.56 16.72
CA ARG A 196 -9.99 13.40 17.07
C ARG A 196 -9.48 12.00 16.74
N TYR A 197 -8.38 11.95 15.99
CA TYR A 197 -7.66 10.72 15.67
C TYR A 197 -6.22 10.86 16.17
N GLU A 198 -5.86 10.08 17.18
CA GLU A 198 -4.51 10.09 17.75
C GLU A 198 -3.61 9.11 17.01
N LEU A 199 -2.43 9.61 16.62
CA LEU A 199 -1.42 8.87 15.86
C LEU A 199 -0.20 8.73 16.77
N THR A 200 -0.11 7.58 17.43
CA THR A 200 1.01 7.26 18.33
C THR A 200 2.00 6.35 17.65
N SER A 201 3.29 6.64 17.82
CA SER A 201 4.39 5.80 17.34
C SER A 201 4.82 4.82 18.43
N PRO A 202 4.72 3.48 18.25
CA PRO A 202 5.32 2.53 19.18
C PRO A 202 6.85 2.54 19.11
N TYR A 203 7.42 2.99 17.98
CA TYR A 203 8.86 3.09 17.75
C TYR A 203 9.33 4.54 17.92
N THR A 204 10.50 4.74 18.53
CA THR A 204 11.03 6.10 18.79
C THR A 204 11.89 6.63 17.64
N GLU A 205 12.25 5.79 16.66
CA GLU A 205 13.14 6.19 15.57
C GLU A 205 12.61 5.69 14.22
N GLY A 206 12.12 6.59 13.38
CA GLY A 206 11.72 6.26 12.01
C GLY A 206 10.49 7.01 11.54
N PHE A 207 10.33 7.11 10.21
CA PHE A 207 9.03 7.46 9.65
C PHE A 207 8.12 6.24 9.75
N GLU A 208 6.86 6.45 10.09
CA GLU A 208 5.82 5.45 10.07
C GLU A 208 4.72 5.84 9.06
N GLU A 209 3.81 4.89 8.78
CA GLU A 209 2.55 5.15 8.08
C GLU A 209 1.40 4.86 9.04
N TYR A 210 0.54 5.86 9.21
CA TYR A 210 -0.70 5.76 9.96
C TYR A 210 -1.86 5.71 8.99
N ILE A 211 -2.75 4.72 9.19
CA ILE A 211 -3.89 4.49 8.31
C ILE A 211 -5.17 4.63 9.13
N ILE A 212 -6.01 5.59 8.75
CA ILE A 212 -7.34 5.79 9.31
C ILE A 212 -8.34 5.36 8.24
N ASN A 213 -9.15 4.34 8.54
CA ASN A 213 -10.21 3.89 7.64
C ASN A 213 -11.58 4.33 8.18
N ASN A 214 -12.59 4.35 7.31
CA ASN A 214 -13.99 4.63 7.65
C ASN A 214 -14.19 5.99 8.34
N ILE A 215 -13.60 7.03 7.77
CA ILE A 215 -13.75 8.39 8.29
C ILE A 215 -15.17 8.87 8.00
N ASN A 216 -15.83 9.37 9.04
CA ASN A 216 -17.18 9.90 8.90
C ASN A 216 -17.08 11.33 8.38
N THR A 217 -17.38 11.51 7.09
CA THR A 217 -17.30 12.81 6.40
C THR A 217 -18.68 13.43 6.30
N SER A 218 -18.78 14.75 6.45
CA SER A 218 -20.05 15.45 6.26
C SER A 218 -20.33 15.68 4.78
N LEU A 219 -21.58 16.00 4.43
CA LEU A 219 -21.96 16.41 3.06
C LEU A 219 -21.38 17.79 2.68
N GLY A 220 -20.68 18.47 3.59
CA GLY A 220 -20.13 19.83 3.42
C GLY A 220 -18.61 19.88 3.21
N ASP A 221 -18.05 21.08 3.41
CA ASP A 221 -16.60 21.27 3.48
C ASP A 221 -16.10 20.73 4.82
N ASP A 222 -15.37 19.62 4.75
CA ASP A 222 -14.75 19.07 5.94
C ASP A 222 -13.47 19.85 6.27
N THR A 223 -13.25 20.09 7.57
CA THR A 223 -12.04 20.72 8.10
C THR A 223 -11.08 19.65 8.57
N ILE A 224 -9.87 19.63 8.03
CA ILE A 224 -8.81 18.73 8.48
C ILE A 224 -7.66 19.55 9.02
N ALA A 225 -7.12 19.17 10.17
CA ALA A 225 -5.90 19.76 10.71
C ALA A 225 -5.00 18.69 11.33
N LEU A 226 -3.70 18.93 11.29
CA LEU A 226 -2.72 18.21 12.09
C LEU A 226 -2.30 19.06 13.28
N VAL A 227 -2.18 18.45 14.45
CA VAL A 227 -1.76 19.13 15.68
C VAL A 227 -0.70 18.30 16.38
N ASN A 228 0.37 18.94 16.84
CA ASN A 228 1.30 18.32 17.79
C ASN A 228 0.92 18.74 19.21
N GLU A 229 0.25 17.87 19.95
CA GLU A 229 -0.17 18.14 21.33
C GLU A 229 0.76 17.51 22.38
N GLY A 230 1.85 16.89 21.94
CA GLY A 230 2.80 16.28 22.86
C GLY A 230 3.88 17.26 23.32
N GLU A 231 4.65 16.84 24.33
CA GLU A 231 5.79 17.58 24.88
C GLU A 231 7.13 17.10 24.31
N GLY A 232 7.13 16.02 23.51
CA GLY A 232 8.35 15.32 23.05
C GLY A 232 9.13 15.96 21.90
N GLY A 233 8.82 17.20 21.53
CA GLY A 233 9.47 17.92 20.45
C GLY A 233 8.77 17.79 19.10
N ALA A 234 9.41 18.36 18.06
CA ALA A 234 8.74 18.58 16.78
C ALA A 234 8.55 17.30 15.96
N ILE A 235 7.38 17.19 15.34
CA ILE A 235 6.96 16.08 14.48
C ILE A 235 7.14 16.50 13.03
N ILE A 236 7.60 15.59 12.18
CA ILE A 236 7.80 15.85 10.75
C ILE A 236 6.81 14.99 9.96
N THR A 237 5.82 15.62 9.33
CA THR A 237 4.89 14.94 8.42
C THR A 237 5.39 15.07 6.99
N SER A 238 5.57 13.94 6.32
CA SER A 238 6.06 13.88 4.95
C SER A 238 4.94 13.83 3.91
N SER A 239 3.86 13.11 4.17
CA SER A 239 2.77 12.96 3.20
C SER A 239 1.44 12.69 3.88
N ILE A 240 0.37 13.18 3.26
CA ILE A 240 -1.02 12.83 3.61
C ILE A 240 -1.73 12.47 2.31
N ILE A 241 -2.30 11.26 2.27
CA ILE A 241 -3.11 10.76 1.15
C ILE A 241 -4.52 10.58 1.67
N LEU A 242 -5.44 11.39 1.18
CA LEU A 242 -6.87 11.24 1.42
C LEU A 242 -7.50 10.64 0.18
N TYR A 243 -8.25 9.55 0.34
CA TYR A 243 -8.80 8.85 -0.80
C TYR A 243 -10.18 8.23 -0.54
N SER A 244 -10.90 8.07 -1.65
CA SER A 244 -12.13 7.30 -1.74
C SER A 244 -12.06 6.40 -2.94
N ILE A 245 -12.31 5.11 -2.76
CA ILE A 245 -12.34 4.15 -3.85
C ILE A 245 -13.78 3.62 -3.93
N ARG A 246 -14.42 3.84 -5.08
CA ARG A 246 -15.70 3.24 -5.44
C ARG A 246 -15.43 2.16 -6.47
N MET A 247 -15.73 0.92 -6.10
CA MET A 247 -15.65 -0.22 -7.00
C MET A 247 -16.70 -1.25 -6.59
N PRO A 248 -17.33 -1.96 -7.53
CA PRO A 248 -18.23 -3.05 -7.21
C PRO A 248 -17.40 -4.23 -6.69
N ILE A 249 -17.79 -4.78 -5.55
CA ILE A 249 -16.99 -5.78 -4.81
C ILE A 249 -17.52 -7.19 -5.09
N PRO A 250 -16.65 -8.17 -5.46
CA PRO A 250 -17.04 -9.57 -5.52
C PRO A 250 -17.11 -10.17 -4.11
N VAL A 251 -18.19 -10.91 -3.83
CA VAL A 251 -18.39 -11.59 -2.54
C VAL A 251 -18.57 -13.07 -2.83
N ILE A 252 -17.52 -13.86 -2.61
CA ILE A 252 -17.53 -15.29 -2.90
C ILE A 252 -17.92 -16.05 -1.64
N GLU A 253 -19.06 -16.72 -1.71
CA GLU A 253 -19.57 -17.58 -0.65
C GLU A 253 -19.41 -19.05 -1.03
N VAL A 254 -19.02 -19.86 -0.05
CA VAL A 254 -18.98 -21.32 -0.18
C VAL A 254 -20.33 -21.85 0.28
N GLU A 255 -21.10 -22.40 -0.64
CA GLU A 255 -22.42 -22.97 -0.34
C GLU A 255 -22.34 -24.43 0.09
N ASP A 256 -21.45 -25.19 -0.54
CA ASP A 256 -21.27 -26.62 -0.23
C ASP A 256 -19.84 -27.09 -0.51
N ILE A 257 -19.39 -28.07 0.26
CA ILE A 257 -18.13 -28.79 0.08
C ILE A 257 -18.39 -30.28 0.29
N ASN A 258 -18.15 -31.07 -0.75
CA ASN A 258 -18.20 -32.52 -0.67
C ASN A 258 -16.81 -33.11 -0.94
N ALA A 259 -16.31 -33.91 -0.01
CA ALA A 259 -15.06 -34.64 -0.15
C ALA A 259 -15.36 -36.14 -0.26
N SER A 260 -14.73 -36.80 -1.23
CA SER A 260 -14.86 -38.23 -1.44
C SER A 260 -13.54 -38.85 -1.93
N ARG A 261 -13.38 -40.16 -1.74
CA ARG A 261 -12.27 -40.90 -2.34
C ARG A 261 -12.73 -41.60 -3.60
N VAL A 262 -12.07 -41.32 -4.72
CA VAL A 262 -12.32 -41.98 -6.00
C VAL A 262 -10.97 -42.46 -6.55
N GLY A 263 -10.83 -43.76 -6.80
CA GLY A 263 -9.59 -44.33 -7.32
C GLY A 263 -8.36 -44.13 -6.41
N GLY A 264 -8.57 -44.06 -5.08
CA GLY A 264 -7.49 -43.84 -4.10
C GLY A 264 -7.07 -42.37 -3.92
N GLN A 265 -7.54 -41.47 -4.78
CA GLN A 265 -7.30 -40.03 -4.66
C GLN A 265 -8.44 -39.33 -3.92
N LEU A 266 -8.10 -38.27 -3.19
CA LEU A 266 -9.10 -37.41 -2.56
C LEU A 266 -9.60 -36.40 -3.59
N LYS A 267 -10.91 -36.43 -3.83
CA LYS A 267 -11.63 -35.52 -4.71
C LYS A 267 -12.51 -34.60 -3.87
N ILE A 268 -12.36 -33.29 -4.08
CA ILE A 268 -13.12 -32.24 -3.39
C ILE A 268 -13.95 -31.50 -4.41
N ILE A 269 -15.26 -31.51 -4.24
CA ILE A 269 -16.22 -30.74 -5.03
C ILE A 269 -16.66 -29.55 -4.20
N VAL A 270 -16.52 -28.34 -4.75
CA VAL A 270 -16.84 -27.09 -4.07
C VAL A 270 -17.87 -26.32 -4.88
N SER A 271 -18.98 -25.95 -4.24
CA SER A 271 -19.98 -25.03 -4.81
C SER A 271 -19.75 -23.62 -4.28
N LEU A 272 -19.51 -22.70 -5.20
CA LEU A 272 -19.34 -21.28 -4.91
C LEU A 272 -20.51 -20.48 -5.49
N MET A 273 -20.94 -19.44 -4.77
CA MET A 273 -21.85 -18.41 -5.25
C MET A 273 -21.17 -17.04 -5.14
N ASN A 274 -21.21 -16.25 -6.21
CA ASN A 274 -20.82 -14.85 -6.11
C ASN A 274 -22.03 -14.00 -5.74
N LYS A 275 -22.14 -13.63 -4.46
CA LYS A 275 -23.18 -12.72 -3.96
C LYS A 275 -22.81 -11.23 -4.11
N GLY A 276 -21.65 -10.93 -4.69
CA GLY A 276 -21.18 -9.56 -4.88
C GLY A 276 -21.73 -8.91 -6.13
N GLU A 277 -21.36 -7.64 -6.33
CA GLU A 277 -21.83 -6.79 -7.43
C GLU A 277 -20.95 -6.90 -8.69
N SER A 278 -19.78 -7.55 -8.58
CA SER A 278 -18.85 -7.72 -9.70
C SER A 278 -18.26 -9.10 -9.78
N SER A 279 -17.66 -9.41 -10.93
CA SER A 279 -16.90 -10.64 -11.12
C SER A 279 -15.49 -10.47 -10.54
N PRO A 280 -14.97 -11.45 -9.79
CA PRO A 280 -13.58 -11.41 -9.39
C PRO A 280 -12.67 -11.56 -10.61
N ASP A 281 -11.52 -10.94 -10.49
CA ASP A 281 -10.44 -10.92 -11.45
C ASP A 281 -9.78 -12.33 -11.55
N PHE A 282 -9.68 -13.05 -10.42
CA PHE A 282 -9.43 -14.50 -10.38
C PHE A 282 -10.09 -15.12 -9.15
N ILE A 283 -10.24 -16.44 -9.19
CA ILE A 283 -10.45 -17.29 -8.01
C ILE A 283 -9.42 -18.43 -8.07
N VAL A 284 -8.75 -18.69 -6.96
CA VAL A 284 -7.78 -19.76 -6.78
C VAL A 284 -8.14 -20.55 -5.54
N PHE A 285 -8.25 -21.85 -5.71
CA PHE A 285 -8.34 -22.82 -4.63
C PHE A 285 -6.95 -23.31 -4.27
N THR A 286 -6.69 -23.52 -2.99
CA THR A 286 -5.45 -24.12 -2.50
C THR A 286 -5.78 -25.09 -1.38
N VAL A 287 -5.33 -26.33 -1.51
CA VAL A 287 -5.49 -27.35 -0.48
C VAL A 287 -4.20 -27.45 0.31
N LEU A 288 -4.30 -27.26 1.63
CA LEU A 288 -3.20 -27.32 2.57
C LEU A 288 -3.37 -28.51 3.52
N HIS A 289 -2.27 -29.18 3.83
CA HIS A 289 -2.21 -30.22 4.85
C HIS A 289 -0.97 -29.99 5.71
N LYS A 290 -1.17 -29.81 7.03
CA LYS A 290 -0.08 -29.52 8.01
C LYS A 290 0.83 -28.35 7.56
N GLY A 291 0.23 -27.32 6.98
CA GLY A 291 0.93 -26.12 6.49
C GLY A 291 1.53 -26.25 5.07
N SER A 292 1.60 -27.45 4.51
CA SER A 292 2.13 -27.69 3.15
C SER A 292 1.02 -27.65 2.10
N MET A 293 1.28 -26.98 0.97
CA MET A 293 0.38 -26.98 -0.18
C MET A 293 0.44 -28.32 -0.91
N LEU A 294 -0.72 -28.99 -1.00
CA LEU A 294 -0.87 -30.24 -1.74
C LEU A 294 -1.23 -30.00 -3.21
N THR A 295 -2.16 -29.07 -3.46
CA THR A 295 -2.60 -28.72 -4.82
C THR A 295 -3.17 -27.30 -4.85
N SER A 296 -3.15 -26.70 -6.03
CA SER A 296 -3.74 -25.39 -6.32
C SER A 296 -4.41 -25.40 -7.69
N MET A 297 -5.58 -24.77 -7.79
CA MET A 297 -6.36 -24.70 -9.02
C MET A 297 -6.94 -23.31 -9.17
N LYS A 298 -6.75 -22.69 -10.35
CA LYS A 298 -7.40 -21.43 -10.72
C LYS A 298 -8.69 -21.72 -11.48
N ILE A 299 -9.77 -20.99 -11.18
CA ILE A 299 -10.98 -21.01 -12.00
C ILE A 299 -10.69 -20.21 -13.27
N ASN A 300 -10.87 -20.84 -14.44
CA ASN A 300 -10.57 -20.24 -15.72
C ASN A 300 -11.67 -19.28 -16.21
N LYS A 301 -12.92 -19.47 -15.77
CA LYS A 301 -14.05 -18.65 -16.16
C LYS A 301 -14.38 -17.62 -15.07
N PRO A 302 -14.55 -16.33 -15.40
CA PRO A 302 -15.02 -15.34 -14.43
C PRO A 302 -16.36 -15.76 -13.84
N LEU A 303 -16.49 -15.72 -12.51
CA LEU A 303 -17.74 -16.00 -11.81
C LEU A 303 -18.55 -14.71 -11.68
N LYS A 304 -19.58 -14.52 -12.51
CA LYS A 304 -20.35 -13.28 -12.54
C LYS A 304 -21.18 -13.08 -11.27
N SER A 305 -21.65 -11.85 -11.06
CA SER A 305 -22.60 -11.57 -9.97
C SER A 305 -23.81 -12.49 -10.06
N SER A 306 -24.21 -13.06 -8.93
CA SER A 306 -25.29 -14.04 -8.78
C SER A 306 -25.10 -15.36 -9.53
N GLU A 307 -23.90 -15.64 -10.05
CA GLU A 307 -23.58 -16.91 -10.72
C GLU A 307 -23.04 -17.94 -9.70
N ARG A 308 -23.43 -19.20 -9.90
CA ARG A 308 -22.90 -20.36 -9.18
C ARG A 308 -21.84 -21.05 -10.02
N SER A 309 -20.77 -21.52 -9.37
CA SER A 309 -19.77 -22.39 -9.97
C SER A 309 -19.56 -23.63 -9.11
N ILE A 310 -19.49 -24.78 -9.78
CA ILE A 310 -19.07 -26.04 -9.18
C ILE A 310 -17.68 -26.34 -9.71
N SER A 311 -16.72 -26.47 -8.81
CA SER A 311 -15.33 -26.78 -9.13
C SER A 311 -14.91 -28.09 -8.49
N GLU A 312 -14.15 -28.88 -9.23
CA GLU A 312 -13.61 -30.16 -8.79
C GLU A 312 -12.10 -30.07 -8.64
N LEU A 313 -11.61 -30.47 -7.47
CA LEU A 313 -10.18 -30.54 -7.15
C LEU A 313 -9.78 -31.97 -6.87
N VAL A 314 -8.71 -32.41 -7.54
CA VAL A 314 -8.04 -33.68 -7.25
C VAL A 314 -6.81 -33.39 -6.42
N VAL A 315 -6.75 -33.96 -5.23
CA VAL A 315 -5.63 -33.80 -4.29
C VAL A 315 -4.64 -34.96 -4.50
N PRO A 316 -3.40 -34.67 -4.90
CA PRO A 316 -2.39 -35.70 -5.09
C PRO A 316 -1.89 -36.25 -3.75
N GLY A 317 -1.49 -37.52 -3.74
CA GLY A 317 -0.88 -38.17 -2.59
C GLY A 317 -1.86 -38.81 -1.60
N ILE A 318 -1.30 -39.42 -0.56
CA ILE A 318 -2.05 -40.16 0.46
C ILE A 318 -2.18 -39.28 1.71
N VAL A 319 -3.27 -38.51 1.77
CA VAL A 319 -3.75 -37.96 3.06
C VAL A 319 -4.53 -39.07 3.76
N LYS A 320 -4.39 -39.29 5.07
CA LYS A 320 -5.10 -40.39 5.75
C LYS A 320 -6.56 -40.01 6.04
N THR A 321 -7.45 -41.00 6.03
CA THR A 321 -8.84 -40.81 6.48
C THR A 321 -8.86 -40.32 7.94
N GLY A 322 -9.73 -39.35 8.21
CA GLY A 322 -9.83 -38.66 9.49
C GLY A 322 -8.82 -37.52 9.70
N GLU A 323 -7.80 -37.36 8.84
CA GLU A 323 -6.91 -36.19 8.93
C GLU A 323 -7.63 -34.92 8.42
N PRO A 324 -7.43 -33.77 9.10
CA PRO A 324 -7.97 -32.50 8.63
C PRO A 324 -7.09 -31.91 7.52
N ILE A 325 -7.74 -31.38 6.49
CA ILE A 325 -7.13 -30.53 5.47
C ILE A 325 -7.81 -29.16 5.45
N THR A 326 -7.09 -28.14 4.97
CA THR A 326 -7.64 -26.80 4.80
C THR A 326 -7.80 -26.48 3.33
N LEU A 327 -9.04 -26.22 2.90
CA LEU A 327 -9.32 -25.59 1.62
C LEU A 327 -9.32 -24.08 1.80
N ARG A 328 -8.32 -23.41 1.22
CA ARG A 328 -8.27 -21.95 1.11
C ARG A 328 -8.78 -21.53 -0.27
N ILE A 329 -9.72 -20.60 -0.30
CA ILE A 329 -10.23 -20.00 -1.53
C ILE A 329 -9.81 -18.54 -1.51
N VAL A 330 -9.01 -18.14 -2.49
CA VAL A 330 -8.49 -16.78 -2.65
C VAL A 330 -9.09 -16.18 -3.90
N TRP A 331 -9.66 -14.99 -3.80
CA TRP A 331 -10.12 -14.24 -4.95
C TRP A 331 -9.66 -12.80 -4.86
N SER A 332 -9.60 -12.13 -5.99
CA SER A 332 -9.15 -10.76 -6.05
C SER A 332 -10.02 -9.94 -6.99
N LYS A 333 -9.93 -8.62 -6.87
CA LYS A 333 -10.42 -7.63 -7.82
C LYS A 333 -9.50 -6.43 -7.70
N LEU A 334 -8.85 -6.05 -8.80
CA LEU A 334 -7.89 -4.95 -8.81
C LEU A 334 -6.76 -5.20 -7.80
N SER A 335 -6.39 -4.21 -6.98
CA SER A 335 -5.34 -4.36 -5.97
C SER A 335 -5.77 -5.15 -4.73
N ARG A 336 -7.06 -5.50 -4.61
CA ARG A 336 -7.62 -6.12 -3.41
C ARG A 336 -7.70 -7.64 -3.55
N THR A 337 -7.30 -8.33 -2.49
CA THR A 337 -7.36 -9.78 -2.38
C THR A 337 -8.12 -10.15 -1.11
N TRP A 338 -9.02 -11.12 -1.24
CA TRP A 338 -9.78 -11.70 -0.16
C TRP A 338 -9.56 -13.20 -0.13
N PHE A 339 -9.80 -13.81 1.02
CA PHE A 339 -9.77 -15.25 1.13
C PHE A 339 -10.77 -15.75 2.17
N THR A 340 -11.14 -17.02 2.04
CA THR A 340 -11.84 -17.79 3.06
C THR A 340 -11.19 -19.15 3.19
N GLU A 341 -11.33 -19.75 4.37
CA GLU A 341 -10.79 -21.07 4.67
C GLU A 341 -11.88 -21.96 5.24
N LYS A 342 -11.85 -23.23 4.82
CA LYS A 342 -12.73 -24.28 5.33
C LYS A 342 -11.89 -25.49 5.68
N GLN A 343 -12.09 -26.02 6.88
CA GLN A 343 -11.53 -27.30 7.27
C GLN A 343 -12.42 -28.43 6.75
N ILE A 344 -11.79 -29.47 6.22
CA ILE A 344 -12.45 -30.64 5.67
C ILE A 344 -11.79 -31.86 6.33
N LEU A 345 -12.58 -32.75 6.91
CA LEU A 345 -12.08 -34.05 7.36
C LEU A 345 -12.03 -34.99 6.16
N VAL A 346 -10.89 -35.64 5.96
CA VAL A 346 -10.74 -36.59 4.87
C VAL A 346 -11.64 -37.81 5.14
N PRO A 347 -12.55 -38.15 4.22
CA PRO A 347 -13.48 -39.26 4.36
C PRO A 347 -12.82 -40.63 4.32
#